data_AF-A0A9P7R707-F1
#
_entry.id   AF-A0A9P7R707-F1
#
_cell.length_a   1.000
_cell.length_b   1.000
_cell.length_c   1.000
_cell.angle_alpha   90.00
_cell.angle_beta   90.00
_cell.angle_gamma   90.00
#
_symmetry.space_group_name_H-M   'P 1'
#
loop_
_entity.id
_entity.type
_entity.pdbx_description
1 polymer ?
#
loop_
_entity_poly.entity_id
_entity_poly.type
_entity_poly.pdbx_seq_one_letter_code
_entity_poly.pdbx_strand_id
1 'polypeptide(L)'
;DDSLKWLTSLIEMSHLAGSWAPGLRALREVSIGVRSGTWLDCEYGINHRPELLASVLRLPSIDTVYFHGVYDWDGDRITDLARGLSRGCSSVQHLFIDGAGFLSPGFCSALLNAPRSLKTLCLRGNVRRDEDFWHEIDKFLLNARNAQAESLESFMLYGAWGMQTARKSGCELYHLHLLELNTFPHLRHVWLDNADLLQQADSYDMYTIPQLWQTPDEAALEWIISRLPASMEVLFLGNSAEQSDPEKTENLLIGLLNSDRFPKLKALFIEDDVVRRDRCDRARCSKHKPPNKLYFQRLIAVGEKRGVDVNCTASGPRKRIHSDEDIGFPAGPDYAAALKSLPLDSSIRGSGAREFNVFAGEWQLKGCGNCGKCEKCFQAYSEESWKTRGEGVEA
;
A
#
# COMPACT_ATOMS: atom_id res chain seq x y z
N ASP A 1 4.07 25.18 0.59
CA ASP A 1 5.08 25.54 1.61
C ASP A 1 6.35 26.07 0.92
N ASP A 2 6.82 27.25 1.34
CA ASP A 2 8.01 27.92 0.80
C ASP A 2 9.28 27.58 1.58
N SER A 3 9.16 26.88 2.72
CA SER A 3 10.25 26.58 3.66
C SER A 3 11.37 25.74 3.04
N LEU A 4 11.09 24.94 2.00
CA LEU A 4 12.05 24.06 1.34
C LEU A 4 12.50 24.55 -0.05
N LYS A 5 12.09 25.74 -0.49
CA LYS A 5 12.54 26.33 -1.77
C LYS A 5 14.07 26.44 -1.86
N TRP A 6 14.73 26.74 -0.74
CA TRP A 6 16.19 26.82 -0.69
C TRP A 6 16.87 25.48 -1.02
N LEU A 7 16.25 24.36 -0.65
CA LEU A 7 16.80 23.02 -0.91
C LEU A 7 16.75 22.71 -2.41
N THR A 8 15.63 23.00 -3.06
CA THR A 8 15.49 22.93 -4.52
C THR A 8 16.59 23.72 -5.22
N SER A 9 16.74 25.01 -4.88
CA SER A 9 17.77 25.87 -5.49
C SER A 9 19.19 25.36 -5.23
N LEU A 10 19.47 24.87 -4.01
CA LEU A 10 20.79 24.34 -3.66
C LEU A 10 21.14 23.10 -4.50
N ILE A 11 20.18 22.19 -4.68
CA ILE A 11 20.36 21.00 -5.51
C ILE A 11 20.58 21.39 -6.98
N GLU A 12 19.78 22.30 -7.51
CA GLU A 12 19.89 22.77 -8.89
C GLU A 12 21.26 23.41 -9.17
N MET A 13 21.70 24.32 -8.30
CA MET A 13 23.02 24.94 -8.41
C MET A 13 24.15 23.91 -8.35
N SER A 14 24.07 22.96 -7.41
CA SER A 14 25.07 21.89 -7.27
C SER A 14 25.14 21.01 -8.52
N HIS A 15 23.98 20.68 -9.08
CA HIS A 15 23.88 19.90 -10.30
C HIS A 15 24.46 20.65 -11.51
N LEU A 16 24.10 21.92 -11.70
CA LEU A 16 24.58 22.74 -12.82
C LEU A 16 26.10 22.97 -12.73
N ALA A 17 26.64 23.13 -11.52
CA ALA A 17 28.07 23.28 -11.30
C ALA A 17 28.84 21.95 -11.43
N GLY A 18 28.16 20.80 -11.50
CA GLY A 18 28.78 19.48 -11.44
C GLY A 18 29.51 19.21 -10.12
N SER A 19 29.24 19.99 -9.08
CA SER A 19 29.95 19.97 -7.80
C SER A 19 28.94 19.89 -6.67
N TRP A 20 28.98 18.78 -5.93
CA TRP A 20 28.07 18.50 -4.83
C TRP A 20 28.72 18.79 -3.49
N ALA A 21 28.01 19.52 -2.63
CA ALA A 21 28.41 19.66 -1.23
C ALA A 21 28.52 18.26 -0.58
N PRO A 22 29.53 18.01 0.29
CA PRO A 22 29.74 16.69 0.88
C PRO A 22 28.50 16.08 1.53
N GLY A 23 27.69 16.91 2.21
CA GLY A 23 26.42 16.48 2.81
C GLY A 23 25.41 15.96 1.79
N LEU A 24 25.21 16.68 0.67
CA LEU A 24 24.29 16.25 -0.40
C LEU A 24 24.79 15.00 -1.14
N ARG A 25 26.12 14.86 -1.27
CA ARG A 25 26.73 13.68 -1.88
C ARG A 25 26.61 12.42 -1.01
N ALA A 26 26.66 12.60 0.31
CA ALA A 26 26.55 11.51 1.28
C ALA A 26 25.09 11.12 1.57
N LEU A 27 24.12 11.95 1.21
CA LEU A 27 22.70 11.69 1.47
C LEU A 27 22.23 10.42 0.76
N ARG A 28 21.61 9.51 1.51
CA ARG A 28 21.07 8.22 1.03
C ARG A 28 19.57 8.13 1.19
N GLU A 29 19.04 8.76 2.23
CA GLU A 29 17.63 8.67 2.60
C GLU A 29 17.11 10.08 2.84
N VAL A 30 15.94 10.37 2.29
CA VAL A 30 15.25 11.65 2.47
C VAL A 30 13.80 11.39 2.80
N SER A 31 13.33 12.04 3.87
CA SER A 31 11.92 12.05 4.24
C SER A 31 11.43 13.49 4.29
N ILE A 32 10.45 13.83 3.46
CA ILE A 32 9.86 15.17 3.36
C ILE A 32 8.41 15.12 3.79
N GLY A 33 7.96 16.16 4.52
CA GLY A 33 6.61 16.25 5.07
C GLY A 33 6.38 15.40 6.33
N VAL A 34 7.45 14.89 6.95
CA VAL A 34 7.38 14.19 8.24
C VAL A 34 7.32 15.20 9.38
N ARG A 35 6.41 14.96 10.33
CA ARG A 35 6.33 15.74 11.57
C ARG A 35 7.58 15.51 12.43
N SER A 36 8.25 16.60 12.77
CA SER A 36 9.46 16.61 13.58
C SER A 36 9.19 16.57 15.08
N GLY A 37 7.94 16.79 15.50
CA GLY A 37 7.56 17.03 16.90
C GLY A 37 8.07 18.37 17.41
N THR A 38 8.44 19.30 16.53
CA THR A 38 8.97 20.61 16.94
C THR A 38 7.99 21.72 16.56
N TRP A 39 8.29 22.94 17.02
CA TRP A 39 7.54 24.13 16.64
C TRP A 39 7.54 24.42 15.12
N LEU A 40 8.36 23.70 14.33
CA LEU A 40 8.38 23.76 12.87
C LEU A 40 7.24 22.95 12.23
N ASP A 41 6.54 22.11 12.99
CA ASP A 41 5.42 21.34 12.47
C ASP A 41 4.22 22.27 12.24
N CYS A 42 3.83 22.46 10.99
CA CYS A 42 2.62 23.20 10.66
C CYS A 42 1.37 22.36 11.00
N GLU A 43 0.36 22.99 11.61
CA GLU A 43 -0.91 22.34 11.96
C GLU A 43 -1.82 22.07 10.74
N TYR A 44 -1.54 22.72 9.60
CA TYR A 44 -2.34 22.64 8.37
C TYR A 44 -1.68 21.75 7.31
N GLY A 45 -2.50 21.15 6.44
CA GLY A 45 -2.10 20.22 5.37
C GLY A 45 -0.84 20.68 4.62
N ILE A 46 0.17 19.82 4.61
CA ILE A 46 1.48 20.14 4.05
C ILE A 46 1.42 19.85 2.55
N ASN A 47 1.26 20.88 1.73
CA ASN A 47 1.37 20.75 0.27
C ASN A 47 2.75 21.24 -0.21
N HIS A 48 3.51 20.33 -0.79
CA HIS A 48 4.80 20.57 -1.41
C HIS A 48 4.69 20.53 -2.94
N ARG A 49 5.42 21.42 -3.60
CA ARG A 49 5.40 21.47 -5.07
C ARG A 49 6.20 20.31 -5.69
N PRO A 50 5.79 19.78 -6.85
CA PRO A 50 6.45 18.65 -7.50
C PRO A 50 7.95 18.87 -7.81
N GLU A 51 8.39 20.11 -8.01
CA GLU A 51 9.79 20.44 -8.34
C GLU A 51 10.75 20.09 -7.20
N LEU A 52 10.28 20.09 -5.95
CA LEU A 52 11.08 19.65 -4.81
C LEU A 52 11.38 18.15 -4.91
N LEU A 53 10.36 17.33 -5.20
CA LEU A 53 10.53 15.89 -5.42
C LEU A 53 11.45 15.63 -6.62
N ALA A 54 11.24 16.35 -7.73
CA ALA A 54 12.12 16.24 -8.91
C ALA A 54 13.58 16.54 -8.57
N SER A 55 13.83 17.56 -7.76
CA SER A 55 15.18 17.94 -7.34
C SER A 55 15.80 16.86 -6.45
N VAL A 56 15.08 16.34 -5.47
CA VAL A 56 15.56 15.26 -4.59
C VAL A 56 16.00 14.04 -5.39
N LEU A 57 15.28 13.67 -6.45
CA LEU A 57 15.64 12.53 -7.30
C LEU A 57 16.95 12.72 -8.06
N ARG A 58 17.45 13.95 -8.21
CA ARG A 58 18.71 14.26 -8.88
C ARG A 58 19.93 14.18 -7.96
N LEU A 59 19.72 13.94 -6.67
CA LEU A 59 20.81 13.73 -5.73
C LEU A 59 21.66 12.53 -6.17
N PRO A 60 22.99 12.62 -6.11
CA PRO A 60 23.88 11.70 -6.82
C PRO A 60 23.92 10.28 -6.24
N SER A 61 23.42 10.09 -5.03
CA SER A 61 23.54 8.82 -4.30
C SER A 61 22.32 8.55 -3.43
N ILE A 62 21.19 9.22 -3.71
CA ILE A 62 19.93 8.97 -3.02
C ILE A 62 19.46 7.54 -3.33
N ASP A 63 18.95 6.86 -2.31
CA ASP A 63 18.51 5.47 -2.40
C ASP A 63 17.03 5.36 -2.02
N THR A 64 16.64 5.99 -0.90
CA THR A 64 15.26 5.96 -0.40
C THR A 64 14.69 7.38 -0.31
N VAL A 65 13.47 7.56 -0.83
CA VAL A 65 12.73 8.82 -0.75
C VAL A 65 11.34 8.53 -0.20
N TYR A 66 11.02 9.16 0.93
CA TYR A 66 9.66 9.33 1.41
C TYR A 66 9.22 10.77 1.18
N PHE A 67 8.03 10.95 0.63
CA PHE A 67 7.51 12.26 0.30
C PHE A 67 6.02 12.34 0.61
N HIS A 68 5.69 13.13 1.63
CA HIS A 68 4.30 13.42 2.01
C HIS A 68 3.80 14.72 1.37
N GLY A 69 2.57 14.71 0.87
CA GLY A 69 1.84 15.90 0.47
C GLY A 69 2.32 16.54 -0.83
N VAL A 70 2.67 15.74 -1.84
CA VAL A 70 3.00 16.30 -3.17
C VAL A 70 1.71 16.73 -3.88
N TYR A 71 1.64 18.00 -4.29
CA TYR A 71 0.43 18.57 -4.91
C TYR A 71 0.78 19.53 -6.05
N ASP A 72 0.26 19.26 -7.24
CA ASP A 72 0.36 20.15 -8.41
C ASP A 72 -0.84 21.10 -8.46
N TRP A 73 -0.70 22.28 -7.83
CA TRP A 73 -1.77 23.30 -7.76
C TRP A 73 -2.07 23.98 -9.09
N ASP A 74 -1.10 24.01 -9.99
CA ASP A 74 -1.15 24.84 -11.20
C ASP A 74 -1.57 24.07 -12.45
N GLY A 75 -1.70 22.74 -12.36
CA GLY A 75 -2.54 21.85 -13.17
C GLY A 75 -2.30 21.76 -14.68
N ASP A 76 -1.56 22.70 -15.26
CA ASP A 76 -1.24 22.84 -16.69
C ASP A 76 -0.42 24.14 -16.97
N ARG A 77 -0.21 25.03 -15.97
CA ARG A 77 0.47 26.32 -16.18
C ARG A 77 1.99 26.28 -16.06
N ILE A 78 2.57 25.21 -15.50
CA ILE A 78 4.02 25.05 -15.36
C ILE A 78 4.49 23.99 -16.36
N THR A 79 5.04 24.45 -17.48
CA THR A 79 5.43 23.63 -18.64
C THR A 79 6.67 22.74 -18.42
N ASP A 80 7.23 22.65 -17.21
CA ASP A 80 8.48 21.93 -16.97
C ASP A 80 8.62 21.34 -15.54
N LEU A 81 7.54 20.83 -14.94
CA LEU A 81 7.63 20.14 -13.63
C LEU A 81 8.55 18.91 -13.68
N ALA A 82 8.73 18.33 -14.87
CA ALA A 82 9.63 17.22 -15.15
C ALA A 82 11.08 17.66 -15.43
N ARG A 83 11.42 18.96 -15.32
CA ARG A 83 12.73 19.48 -15.72
C ARG A 83 13.87 18.72 -15.04
N GLY A 84 14.74 18.15 -15.86
CA GLY A 84 15.93 17.44 -15.36
C GLY A 84 15.67 16.00 -14.89
N LEU A 85 14.44 15.50 -14.98
CA LEU A 85 14.11 14.08 -14.81
C LEU A 85 14.18 13.38 -16.17
N SER A 86 15.38 12.90 -16.52
CA SER A 86 15.57 12.01 -17.67
C SER A 86 15.52 10.55 -17.23
N ARG A 87 15.22 9.64 -18.16
CA ARG A 87 15.15 8.21 -17.84
C ARG A 87 16.47 7.72 -17.22
N GLY A 88 16.38 7.07 -16.06
CA GLY A 88 17.54 6.53 -15.36
C GLY A 88 18.52 7.58 -14.80
N CYS A 89 18.09 8.83 -14.62
CA CYS A 89 18.94 9.86 -14.01
C CYS A 89 19.08 9.74 -12.49
N SER A 90 18.20 8.96 -11.84
CA SER A 90 18.13 8.82 -10.39
C SER A 90 18.63 7.47 -9.91
N SER A 91 19.30 7.47 -8.75
CA SER A 91 19.74 6.25 -8.06
C SER A 91 18.71 5.68 -7.08
N VAL A 92 17.54 6.32 -6.92
CA VAL A 92 16.48 5.85 -6.01
C VAL A 92 16.10 4.41 -6.32
N GLN A 93 16.03 3.59 -5.27
CA GLN A 93 15.54 2.22 -5.30
C GLN A 93 14.20 2.09 -4.55
N HIS A 94 13.93 2.96 -3.58
CA HIS A 94 12.73 2.91 -2.76
C HIS A 94 12.02 4.26 -2.77
N LEU A 95 10.81 4.30 -3.32
CA LEU A 95 9.99 5.51 -3.42
C LEU A 95 8.68 5.30 -2.65
N PHE A 96 8.47 6.12 -1.63
CA PHE A 96 7.24 6.19 -0.86
C PHE A 96 6.57 7.55 -1.11
N ILE A 97 5.37 7.54 -1.67
CA ILE A 97 4.56 8.74 -1.89
C ILE A 97 3.35 8.66 -1.00
N ASP A 98 3.19 9.68 -0.18
CA ASP A 98 2.17 9.74 0.84
C ASP A 98 1.28 10.95 0.64
N GLY A 99 -0.03 10.74 0.57
CA GLY A 99 -1.00 11.82 0.50
C GLY A 99 -0.79 12.77 -0.67
N ALA A 100 -0.47 12.21 -1.84
CA ALA A 100 -0.39 13.01 -3.06
C ALA A 100 -1.78 13.49 -3.48
N GLY A 101 -1.86 14.72 -3.99
CA GLY A 101 -3.05 15.18 -4.72
C GLY A 101 -2.89 15.04 -6.22
N PHE A 102 -3.45 15.98 -6.97
CA PHE A 102 -3.32 15.99 -8.42
C PHE A 102 -1.84 16.07 -8.83
N LEU A 103 -1.44 15.21 -9.77
CA LEU A 103 -0.13 15.21 -10.41
C LEU A 103 -0.33 15.17 -11.92
N SER A 104 0.28 16.10 -12.65
CA SER A 104 0.17 16.12 -14.11
C SER A 104 0.72 14.82 -14.76
N PRO A 105 0.09 14.30 -15.84
CA PRO A 105 0.51 13.05 -16.46
C PRO A 105 1.98 13.03 -16.91
N GLY A 106 2.48 14.17 -17.40
CA GLY A 106 3.89 14.33 -17.79
C GLY A 106 4.84 14.18 -16.60
N PHE A 107 4.48 14.75 -15.45
CA PHE A 107 5.26 14.60 -14.23
C PHE A 107 5.26 13.16 -13.73
N CYS A 108 4.10 12.49 -13.68
CA CYS A 108 4.01 11.09 -13.28
C CYS A 108 4.90 10.18 -14.12
N SER A 109 4.88 10.38 -15.45
CA SER A 109 5.74 9.62 -16.37
C SER A 109 7.23 9.88 -16.10
N ALA A 110 7.64 11.14 -15.95
CA ALA A 110 9.03 11.49 -15.68
C ALA A 110 9.51 10.98 -14.31
N LEU A 111 8.67 11.11 -13.29
CA LEU A 111 8.89 10.62 -11.93
C LEU A 111 9.22 9.13 -11.92
N LEU A 112 8.42 8.33 -12.63
CA LEU A 112 8.56 6.87 -12.66
C LEU A 112 9.68 6.40 -13.61
N ASN A 113 10.05 7.21 -14.61
CA ASN A 113 11.18 6.92 -15.49
C ASN A 113 12.54 7.33 -14.90
N ALA A 114 12.57 8.28 -13.95
CA ALA A 114 13.82 8.81 -13.41
C ALA A 114 14.69 7.76 -12.71
N PRO A 115 14.16 6.85 -11.86
CA PRO A 115 14.96 5.78 -11.27
C PRO A 115 15.56 4.83 -12.31
N ARG A 116 16.83 4.44 -12.12
CA ARG A 116 17.48 3.40 -12.95
C ARG A 116 16.89 2.00 -12.75
N SER A 117 16.49 1.69 -11.52
CA SER A 117 16.03 0.37 -11.11
C SER A 117 15.25 0.52 -9.81
N LEU A 118 13.99 0.96 -9.91
CA LEU A 118 13.12 1.09 -8.75
C LEU A 118 12.73 -0.30 -8.27
N LYS A 119 13.06 -0.62 -7.02
CA LYS A 119 12.71 -1.91 -6.37
C LYS A 119 11.41 -1.83 -5.60
N THR A 120 11.15 -0.68 -4.98
CA THR A 120 9.96 -0.49 -4.15
C THR A 120 9.21 0.76 -4.56
N LEU A 121 7.92 0.59 -4.80
CA LEU A 121 6.96 1.67 -4.91
C LEU A 121 5.86 1.47 -3.86
N CYS A 122 5.76 2.42 -2.94
CA CYS A 122 4.75 2.45 -1.90
C CYS A 122 3.93 3.73 -2.02
N LEU A 123 2.61 3.61 -2.09
CA LEU A 123 1.70 4.72 -2.25
C LEU A 123 0.71 4.74 -1.09
N ARG A 124 0.50 5.88 -0.45
CA ARG A 124 -0.56 6.06 0.55
C ARG A 124 -1.56 7.12 0.11
N GLY A 125 -2.83 6.78 0.14
CA GLY A 125 -3.94 7.66 -0.22
C GLY A 125 -4.26 8.66 0.90
N ASN A 126 -5.02 9.70 0.54
CA ASN A 126 -5.51 10.71 1.49
C ASN A 126 -6.70 10.14 2.28
N VAL A 127 -6.44 9.69 3.51
CA VAL A 127 -7.41 8.94 4.32
C VAL A 127 -8.20 9.81 5.29
N ARG A 128 -7.85 11.10 5.42
CA ARG A 128 -8.54 12.04 6.30
C ARG A 128 -9.66 12.75 5.53
N ARG A 129 -10.75 13.04 6.24
CA ARG A 129 -11.98 13.60 5.62
C ARG A 129 -11.81 15.00 5.04
N ASP A 130 -10.78 15.70 5.46
CA ASP A 130 -10.42 17.06 5.04
C ASP A 130 -9.39 17.08 3.89
N GLU A 131 -8.94 15.91 3.43
CA GLU A 131 -7.98 15.77 2.33
C GLU A 131 -8.70 15.35 1.03
N ASP A 132 -8.28 15.95 -0.10
CA ASP A 132 -8.79 15.57 -1.42
C ASP A 132 -8.26 14.19 -1.85
N PHE A 133 -9.05 13.43 -2.61
CA PHE A 133 -8.61 12.13 -3.11
C PHE A 133 -7.39 12.24 -4.05
N TRP A 134 -6.54 11.21 -4.04
CA TRP A 134 -5.55 11.04 -5.10
C TRP A 134 -6.22 10.49 -6.36
N HIS A 135 -6.41 11.35 -7.36
CA HIS A 135 -7.03 10.98 -8.63
C HIS A 135 -6.07 10.33 -9.65
N GLU A 136 -6.65 9.57 -10.57
CA GLU A 136 -5.97 8.89 -11.70
C GLU A 136 -4.89 7.88 -11.28
N ILE A 137 -5.11 7.22 -10.14
CA ILE A 137 -4.17 6.22 -9.63
C ILE A 137 -3.92 5.11 -10.66
N ASP A 138 -4.96 4.66 -11.38
CA ASP A 138 -4.87 3.64 -12.43
C ASP A 138 -3.82 3.98 -13.49
N LYS A 139 -3.77 5.24 -13.93
CA LYS A 139 -2.77 5.71 -14.89
C LYS A 139 -1.38 5.78 -14.28
N PHE A 140 -1.26 6.19 -13.02
CA PHE A 140 0.01 6.22 -12.30
C PHE A 140 0.62 4.81 -12.21
N LEU A 141 -0.19 3.81 -11.85
CA LEU A 141 0.27 2.42 -11.75
C LEU A 141 0.67 1.86 -13.12
N LEU A 142 -0.09 2.16 -14.17
CA LEU A 142 0.27 1.74 -15.53
C LEU A 142 1.60 2.35 -15.99
N ASN A 143 1.86 3.61 -15.66
CA ASN A 143 3.16 4.23 -15.89
C ASN A 143 4.27 3.54 -15.09
N ALA A 144 3.99 3.11 -13.85
CA ALA A 144 4.97 2.44 -13.01
C ALA A 144 5.36 1.08 -13.60
N ARG A 145 4.36 0.31 -14.07
CA ARG A 145 4.60 -0.91 -14.85
C ARG A 145 5.50 -0.64 -16.04
N ASN A 146 5.09 0.29 -16.92
CA ASN A 146 5.79 0.55 -18.17
C ASN A 146 7.24 1.00 -17.96
N ALA A 147 7.51 1.69 -16.86
CA ALA A 147 8.85 2.21 -16.56
C ALA A 147 9.74 1.21 -15.79
N GLN A 148 9.16 0.41 -14.87
CA GLN A 148 9.92 -0.29 -13.83
C GLN A 148 9.55 -1.78 -13.64
N ALA A 149 8.77 -2.40 -14.55
CA ALA A 149 8.37 -3.81 -14.41
C ALA A 149 9.55 -4.79 -14.21
N GLU A 150 10.68 -4.54 -14.88
CA GLU A 150 11.88 -5.39 -14.81
C GLU A 150 12.62 -5.31 -13.47
N SER A 151 12.40 -4.26 -12.67
CA SER A 151 13.14 -4.06 -11.41
C SER A 151 12.28 -4.08 -10.15
N LEU A 152 10.96 -3.89 -10.28
CA LEU A 152 10.07 -3.80 -9.13
C LEU A 152 9.98 -5.15 -8.39
N GLU A 153 10.31 -5.10 -7.11
CA GLU A 153 10.20 -6.20 -6.16
C GLU A 153 8.99 -6.03 -5.23
N SER A 154 8.55 -4.80 -5.00
CA SER A 154 7.48 -4.49 -4.06
C SER A 154 6.58 -3.39 -4.59
N PHE A 155 5.28 -3.66 -4.59
CA PHE A 155 4.26 -2.71 -4.98
C PHE A 155 3.13 -2.69 -3.97
N MET A 156 3.09 -1.65 -3.14
CA MET A 156 2.17 -1.55 -1.99
C MET A 156 1.33 -0.28 -2.06
N LEU A 157 0.02 -0.44 -1.88
CA LEU A 157 -0.91 0.66 -1.72
C LEU A 157 -1.49 0.62 -0.30
N TYR A 158 -1.54 1.76 0.36
CA TYR A 158 -2.11 1.91 1.69
C TYR A 158 -3.20 2.98 1.66
N GLY A 159 -4.23 2.81 2.48
CA GLY A 159 -5.32 3.79 2.54
C GLY A 159 -5.98 4.00 1.18
N ALA A 160 -6.22 2.91 0.45
CA ALA A 160 -6.60 2.94 -0.95
C ALA A 160 -7.97 3.60 -1.19
N TRP A 161 -8.87 3.62 -0.19
CA TRP A 161 -10.10 4.43 -0.22
C TRP A 161 -9.83 5.93 -0.44
N GLY A 162 -8.62 6.42 -0.15
CA GLY A 162 -8.19 7.79 -0.35
C GLY A 162 -7.71 8.08 -1.79
N MET A 163 -7.91 7.13 -2.70
CA MET A 163 -7.52 7.19 -4.10
C MET A 163 -8.75 7.00 -5.01
N GLN A 164 -8.67 7.52 -6.23
CA GLN A 164 -9.73 7.39 -7.24
C GLN A 164 -9.13 7.16 -8.62
N THR A 165 -9.81 6.36 -9.43
CA THR A 165 -9.47 6.17 -10.84
C THR A 165 -10.05 7.28 -11.70
N ALA A 166 -9.51 7.44 -12.92
CA ALA A 166 -10.00 8.41 -13.88
C ALA A 166 -11.50 8.23 -14.23
N ARG A 167 -12.02 7.01 -14.08
CA ARG A 167 -13.42 6.68 -14.41
C ARG A 167 -14.43 7.18 -13.38
N LYS A 168 -13.99 7.62 -12.19
CA LYS A 168 -14.85 8.08 -11.07
C LYS A 168 -15.97 7.10 -10.67
N SER A 169 -15.98 5.89 -11.22
CA SER A 169 -16.84 4.79 -10.81
C SER A 169 -16.19 4.17 -9.58
N GLY A 170 -16.70 4.52 -8.39
CA GLY A 170 -16.11 4.20 -7.10
C GLY A 170 -16.14 2.72 -6.71
N CYS A 171 -15.62 1.84 -7.56
CA CYS A 171 -15.58 0.40 -7.33
C CYS A 171 -14.23 -0.22 -7.69
N GLU A 172 -13.49 0.35 -8.65
CA GLU A 172 -12.27 -0.26 -9.16
C GLU A 172 -11.09 0.69 -9.00
N LEU A 173 -10.07 0.28 -8.27
CA LEU A 173 -8.77 0.95 -8.28
C LEU A 173 -7.86 0.38 -9.37
N TYR A 174 -8.02 -0.90 -9.67
CA TYR A 174 -7.14 -1.62 -10.58
C TYR A 174 -7.80 -2.86 -11.20
N HIS A 175 -7.88 -2.89 -12.53
CA HIS A 175 -8.21 -4.13 -13.22
C HIS A 175 -6.98 -5.03 -13.41
N LEU A 176 -7.00 -6.24 -12.83
CA LEU A 176 -5.95 -7.28 -12.97
C LEU A 176 -5.42 -7.47 -14.40
N HIS A 177 -6.26 -7.32 -15.43
CA HIS A 177 -5.86 -7.46 -16.83
C HIS A 177 -4.98 -6.31 -17.37
N LEU A 178 -4.93 -5.13 -16.73
CA LEU A 178 -4.21 -3.96 -17.27
C LEU A 178 -2.74 -3.89 -16.83
N LEU A 179 -2.42 -4.20 -15.57
CA LEU A 179 -1.02 -4.23 -15.13
C LEU A 179 -0.32 -5.54 -15.48
N GLU A 180 -1.08 -6.62 -15.74
CA GLU A 180 -0.52 -7.95 -16.04
C GLU A 180 0.59 -8.32 -15.05
N LEU A 181 0.26 -8.41 -13.76
CA LEU A 181 1.26 -8.57 -12.68
C LEU A 181 2.14 -9.82 -12.87
N ASN A 182 1.64 -10.83 -13.57
CA ASN A 182 2.39 -12.00 -14.00
C ASN A 182 3.60 -11.69 -14.91
N THR A 183 3.67 -10.49 -15.50
CA THR A 183 4.79 -10.02 -16.33
C THR A 183 5.95 -9.44 -15.51
N PHE A 184 5.81 -9.28 -14.19
CA PHE A 184 6.88 -8.77 -13.33
C PHE A 184 7.75 -9.95 -12.84
N PRO A 185 9.03 -10.05 -13.25
CA PRO A 185 9.86 -11.21 -12.95
C PRO A 185 10.31 -11.28 -11.48
N HIS A 186 10.27 -10.15 -10.76
CA HIS A 186 10.83 -10.00 -9.43
C HIS A 186 9.81 -9.54 -8.37
N LEU A 187 8.54 -9.36 -8.74
CA LEU A 187 7.53 -8.83 -7.84
C LEU A 187 7.21 -9.85 -6.73
N ARG A 188 7.61 -9.52 -5.51
CA ARG A 188 7.47 -10.32 -4.28
C ARG A 188 6.29 -9.87 -3.44
N HIS A 189 6.07 -8.56 -3.31
CA HIS A 189 4.92 -8.01 -2.60
C HIS A 189 3.89 -7.48 -3.59
N VAL A 190 2.72 -8.10 -3.57
CA VAL A 190 1.60 -7.78 -4.45
C VAL A 190 0.47 -7.22 -3.59
N TRP A 191 0.04 -6.00 -3.89
CA TRP A 191 -1.19 -5.43 -3.37
C TRP A 191 -2.32 -5.55 -4.41
N LEU A 192 -3.51 -5.96 -3.97
CA LEU A 192 -4.74 -5.96 -4.75
C LEU A 192 -5.89 -5.39 -3.93
N ASP A 193 -6.86 -4.79 -4.61
CA ASP A 193 -8.13 -4.45 -4.00
C ASP A 193 -9.05 -5.69 -3.96
N ASN A 194 -9.71 -5.92 -2.84
CA ASN A 194 -10.63 -7.04 -2.70
C ASN A 194 -11.87 -6.92 -3.58
N ALA A 195 -12.40 -5.71 -3.77
CA ALA A 195 -13.54 -5.47 -4.66
C ALA A 195 -13.14 -5.76 -6.11
N ASP A 196 -11.96 -5.32 -6.54
CA ASP A 196 -11.42 -5.65 -7.86
C ASP A 196 -11.28 -7.17 -8.05
N LEU A 197 -10.75 -7.88 -7.05
CA LEU A 197 -10.62 -9.34 -7.10
C LEU A 197 -11.99 -10.04 -7.30
N LEU A 198 -12.98 -9.66 -6.49
CA LEU A 198 -14.32 -10.24 -6.54
C LEU A 198 -15.06 -9.88 -7.83
N GLN A 199 -14.98 -8.62 -8.24
CA GLN A 199 -15.60 -8.16 -9.48
C GLN A 199 -14.99 -8.85 -10.69
N GLN A 200 -13.66 -9.01 -10.74
CA GLN A 200 -13.04 -9.81 -11.79
C GLN A 200 -13.59 -11.24 -11.74
N ALA A 201 -13.67 -11.87 -10.57
CA ALA A 201 -14.26 -13.20 -10.45
C ALA A 201 -15.73 -13.29 -10.92
N ASP A 202 -16.54 -12.22 -10.75
CA ASP A 202 -17.95 -12.16 -11.17
C ASP A 202 -18.15 -11.76 -12.64
N SER A 203 -17.26 -10.95 -13.20
CA SER A 203 -17.43 -10.33 -14.52
C SER A 203 -16.93 -11.19 -15.70
N TYR A 204 -16.57 -12.45 -15.45
CA TYR A 204 -16.09 -13.36 -16.50
C TYR A 204 -17.21 -13.80 -17.46
N ASP A 205 -17.37 -13.02 -18.53
CA ASP A 205 -18.13 -13.38 -19.75
C ASP A 205 -17.34 -13.20 -21.07
N MET A 206 -16.01 -13.03 -21.08
CA MET A 206 -15.27 -12.93 -22.35
C MET A 206 -13.93 -13.68 -22.36
N TYR A 207 -13.93 -14.83 -23.06
CA TYR A 207 -12.80 -15.60 -23.62
C TYR A 207 -12.04 -16.64 -22.78
N THR A 208 -12.74 -17.50 -22.04
CA THR A 208 -12.19 -18.82 -21.68
C THR A 208 -13.15 -19.91 -22.10
N ILE A 209 -12.66 -20.77 -22.99
CA ILE A 209 -13.26 -21.99 -23.54
C ILE A 209 -14.05 -22.72 -22.43
N PRO A 210 -15.39 -22.60 -22.37
CA PRO A 210 -16.21 -23.18 -21.29
C PRO A 210 -16.02 -24.70 -21.17
N GLN A 211 -15.50 -25.35 -22.20
CA GLN A 211 -15.20 -26.77 -22.22
C GLN A 211 -14.00 -27.17 -21.34
N LEU A 212 -13.20 -26.23 -20.83
CA LEU A 212 -12.02 -26.54 -19.99
C LEU A 212 -12.32 -26.63 -18.50
N TRP A 213 -13.41 -26.02 -18.02
CA TRP A 213 -13.70 -25.87 -16.58
C TRP A 213 -15.07 -26.46 -16.23
N GLN A 214 -15.18 -27.07 -15.05
CA GLN A 214 -16.44 -27.71 -14.64
C GLN A 214 -17.41 -26.69 -14.02
N THR A 215 -16.87 -25.62 -13.44
CA THR A 215 -17.67 -24.55 -12.81
C THR A 215 -17.17 -23.15 -13.16
N PRO A 216 -18.03 -22.11 -13.10
CA PRO A 216 -17.60 -20.72 -13.23
C PRO A 216 -16.54 -20.30 -12.20
N ASP A 217 -16.63 -20.82 -10.97
CA ASP A 217 -15.70 -20.51 -9.89
C ASP A 217 -14.29 -21.05 -10.18
N GLU A 218 -14.17 -22.25 -10.77
CA GLU A 218 -12.89 -22.80 -11.23
C GLU A 218 -12.27 -21.93 -12.33
N ALA A 219 -13.08 -21.49 -13.31
CA ALA A 219 -12.61 -20.64 -14.40
C ALA A 219 -12.12 -19.28 -13.88
N ALA A 220 -12.87 -18.67 -12.96
CA ALA A 220 -12.51 -17.40 -12.33
C ALA A 220 -11.20 -17.54 -11.52
N LEU A 221 -11.06 -18.61 -10.73
CA LEU A 221 -9.86 -18.89 -9.96
C LEU A 221 -8.63 -19.02 -10.87
N GLU A 222 -8.73 -19.81 -11.93
CA GLU A 222 -7.61 -20.06 -12.86
C GLU A 222 -7.22 -18.80 -13.62
N TRP A 223 -8.21 -17.97 -13.99
CA TRP A 223 -7.93 -16.67 -14.56
C TRP A 223 -7.14 -15.79 -13.58
N ILE A 224 -7.59 -15.67 -12.33
CA ILE A 224 -6.91 -14.87 -11.29
C ILE A 224 -5.47 -15.36 -11.10
N ILE A 225 -5.30 -16.67 -10.90
CA ILE A 225 -3.99 -17.30 -10.71
C ILE A 225 -3.05 -17.02 -11.89
N SER A 226 -3.56 -17.05 -13.13
CA SER A 226 -2.75 -16.79 -14.33
C SER A 226 -2.20 -15.36 -14.42
N ARG A 227 -2.79 -14.42 -13.66
CA ARG A 227 -2.43 -12.99 -13.65
C ARG A 227 -1.52 -12.57 -12.51
N LEU A 228 -1.25 -13.46 -11.56
CA LEU A 228 -0.34 -13.20 -10.45
C LEU A 228 1.10 -13.65 -10.77
N PRO A 229 2.13 -12.96 -10.26
CA PRO A 229 3.52 -13.33 -10.49
C PRO A 229 3.91 -14.57 -9.70
N ALA A 230 4.64 -15.48 -10.34
CA ALA A 230 5.18 -16.67 -9.68
C ALA A 230 6.25 -16.35 -8.62
N SER A 231 6.84 -15.15 -8.67
CA SER A 231 7.79 -14.63 -7.67
C SER A 231 7.12 -14.14 -6.38
N MET A 232 5.79 -14.09 -6.33
CA MET A 232 5.03 -13.55 -5.20
C MET A 232 5.36 -14.29 -3.89
N GLU A 233 5.73 -13.51 -2.88
CA GLU A 233 5.96 -13.96 -1.51
C GLU A 233 4.87 -13.46 -0.56
N VAL A 234 4.24 -12.32 -0.89
CA VAL A 234 3.16 -11.72 -0.12
C VAL A 234 2.05 -11.27 -1.05
N LEU A 235 0.82 -11.65 -0.72
CA LEU A 235 -0.39 -11.04 -1.27
C LEU A 235 -1.08 -10.22 -0.18
N PHE A 236 -1.27 -8.94 -0.44
CA PHE A 236 -2.02 -8.03 0.39
C PHE A 236 -3.34 -7.70 -0.31
N LEU A 237 -4.46 -8.00 0.35
CA LEU A 237 -5.79 -7.57 -0.07
C LEU A 237 -6.21 -6.35 0.74
N GLY A 238 -6.16 -5.19 0.09
CA GLY A 238 -6.70 -3.95 0.63
C GLY A 238 -8.18 -3.78 0.32
N ASN A 239 -8.78 -2.76 0.92
CA ASN A 239 -10.17 -2.42 0.66
C ASN A 239 -10.36 -0.94 0.35
N SER A 240 -10.74 -0.62 -0.88
CA SER A 240 -11.04 0.75 -1.32
C SER A 240 -12.52 1.07 -1.44
N ALA A 241 -13.38 0.06 -1.49
CA ALA A 241 -14.82 0.20 -1.72
C ALA A 241 -15.65 -0.68 -0.77
N GLU A 242 -16.96 -0.42 -0.73
CA GLU A 242 -17.91 -1.21 0.07
C GLU A 242 -18.25 -2.54 -0.61
N GLN A 243 -17.30 -3.46 -0.75
CA GLN A 243 -17.60 -4.82 -1.20
C GLN A 243 -17.10 -5.85 -0.19
N SER A 244 -18.06 -6.58 0.39
CA SER A 244 -17.88 -7.44 1.56
C SER A 244 -18.50 -8.80 1.33
N ASP A 245 -18.03 -9.52 0.30
CA ASP A 245 -18.24 -10.98 0.25
C ASP A 245 -16.98 -11.70 0.79
N PRO A 246 -16.80 -11.76 2.11
CA PRO A 246 -15.67 -12.44 2.73
C PRO A 246 -15.68 -13.95 2.48
N GLU A 247 -16.85 -14.56 2.22
CA GLU A 247 -16.95 -16.00 1.99
C GLU A 247 -16.45 -16.38 0.59
N LYS A 248 -16.83 -15.60 -0.42
CA LYS A 248 -16.28 -15.72 -1.76
C LYS A 248 -14.77 -15.41 -1.79
N THR A 249 -14.35 -14.37 -1.06
CA THR A 249 -12.93 -14.03 -0.89
C THR A 249 -12.16 -15.21 -0.26
N GLU A 250 -12.68 -15.78 0.82
CA GLU A 250 -12.09 -16.93 1.51
C GLU A 250 -11.96 -18.15 0.58
N ASN A 251 -13.02 -18.48 -0.18
CA ASN A 251 -13.00 -19.60 -1.12
C ASN A 251 -11.96 -19.40 -2.26
N LEU A 252 -11.87 -18.19 -2.82
CA LEU A 252 -10.87 -17.86 -3.84
C LEU A 252 -9.44 -18.02 -3.33
N LEU A 253 -9.16 -17.51 -2.12
CA LEU A 253 -7.83 -17.61 -1.51
C LEU A 253 -7.47 -19.05 -1.12
N ILE A 254 -8.44 -19.85 -0.66
CA ILE A 254 -8.23 -21.29 -0.44
C ILE A 254 -7.88 -21.99 -1.76
N GLY A 255 -8.60 -21.67 -2.85
CA GLY A 255 -8.31 -22.15 -4.18
C GLY A 255 -6.88 -21.80 -4.62
N LEU A 256 -6.47 -20.54 -4.40
CA LEU A 256 -5.13 -20.05 -4.70
C LEU A 256 -4.06 -20.84 -3.95
N LEU A 257 -4.22 -21.06 -2.63
CA LEU A 257 -3.29 -21.84 -1.82
C LEU A 257 -3.23 -23.31 -2.24
N ASN A 258 -4.33 -23.85 -2.77
CA ASN A 258 -4.39 -25.24 -3.22
C ASN A 258 -3.86 -25.48 -4.64
N SER A 259 -3.63 -24.42 -5.42
CA SER A 259 -3.15 -24.52 -6.80
C SER A 259 -1.68 -24.94 -6.95
N ASP A 260 -0.89 -24.82 -5.87
CA ASP A 260 0.57 -25.04 -5.86
C ASP A 260 1.37 -24.16 -6.87
N ARG A 261 0.74 -23.11 -7.44
CA ARG A 261 1.37 -22.21 -8.44
C ARG A 261 2.28 -21.15 -7.84
N PHE A 262 2.18 -20.91 -6.52
CA PHE A 262 2.94 -19.88 -5.80
C PHE A 262 3.82 -20.52 -4.71
N PRO A 263 4.87 -21.26 -5.09
CA PRO A 263 5.70 -22.01 -4.13
C PRO A 263 6.50 -21.11 -3.18
N LYS A 264 6.62 -19.82 -3.48
CA LYS A 264 7.32 -18.83 -2.66
C LYS A 264 6.39 -18.05 -1.73
N LEU A 265 5.08 -18.26 -1.80
CA LEU A 265 4.11 -17.52 -1.01
C LEU A 265 4.35 -17.81 0.47
N LYS A 266 4.64 -16.74 1.23
CA LYS A 266 4.91 -16.78 2.67
C LYS A 266 3.72 -16.27 3.46
N ALA A 267 3.01 -15.25 2.96
CA ALA A 267 1.93 -14.62 3.72
C ALA A 267 0.80 -14.04 2.85
N LEU A 268 -0.40 -14.08 3.41
CA LEU A 268 -1.60 -13.37 2.98
C LEU A 268 -1.93 -12.31 4.04
N PHE A 269 -2.10 -11.07 3.63
CA PHE A 269 -2.61 -9.98 4.48
C PHE A 269 -3.97 -9.57 3.94
N ILE A 270 -4.99 -9.58 4.79
CA ILE A 270 -6.36 -9.23 4.40
C ILE A 270 -6.81 -8.11 5.33
N GLU A 271 -7.03 -6.93 4.76
CA GLU A 271 -7.39 -5.75 5.52
C GLU A 271 -8.74 -5.93 6.24
N ASP A 272 -8.80 -5.48 7.49
CA ASP A 272 -9.92 -5.69 8.41
C ASP A 272 -11.26 -5.11 7.92
N ASP A 273 -11.22 -4.17 6.98
CA ASP A 273 -12.39 -3.46 6.47
C ASP A 273 -13.26 -4.30 5.52
N VAL A 274 -12.84 -5.52 5.14
CA VAL A 274 -13.74 -6.50 4.50
C VAL A 274 -14.96 -6.80 5.41
N VAL A 275 -14.84 -6.49 6.71
CA VAL A 275 -15.87 -6.74 7.73
C VAL A 275 -16.41 -5.45 8.37
N ARG A 276 -15.65 -4.34 8.33
CA ARG A 276 -16.07 -3.04 8.87
C ARG A 276 -16.87 -2.26 7.83
N ARG A 277 -18.20 -2.42 7.86
CA ARG A 277 -19.10 -1.47 7.19
C ARG A 277 -18.99 -0.10 7.85
N ASP A 278 -18.95 0.93 7.01
CA ASP A 278 -19.11 2.35 7.31
C ASP A 278 -18.30 2.88 8.50
N ARG A 279 -17.34 3.76 8.21
CA ARG A 279 -16.91 4.78 9.16
C ARG A 279 -18.06 5.75 9.45
N CYS A 280 -19.08 5.28 10.15
CA CYS A 280 -19.93 6.19 10.89
C CYS A 280 -19.09 6.72 12.06
N ASP A 281 -18.45 7.88 11.87
CA ASP A 281 -17.61 8.61 12.84
C ASP A 281 -18.31 8.95 14.17
N ARG A 282 -19.53 8.49 14.38
CA ARG A 282 -20.15 8.50 15.71
C ARG A 282 -19.67 7.25 16.42
N ALA A 283 -18.89 7.42 17.48
CA ALA A 283 -18.49 6.39 18.45
C ALA A 283 -19.66 5.59 19.09
N ARG A 284 -20.91 5.81 18.64
CA ARG A 284 -22.16 5.16 19.05
C ARG A 284 -23.12 4.98 17.86
N CYS A 285 -22.65 4.67 16.66
CA CYS A 285 -23.56 4.27 15.59
C CYS A 285 -24.12 2.88 15.88
N SER A 286 -25.31 2.83 16.49
CA SER A 286 -26.05 1.59 16.80
C SER A 286 -26.61 0.86 15.57
N LYS A 287 -26.32 1.35 14.35
CA LYS A 287 -26.88 0.81 13.10
C LYS A 287 -26.10 -0.37 12.51
N HIS A 288 -24.88 -0.64 12.97
CA HIS A 288 -24.09 -1.78 12.50
C HIS A 288 -23.80 -2.70 13.68
N LYS A 289 -24.59 -3.78 13.81
CA LYS A 289 -24.22 -4.86 14.73
C LYS A 289 -22.99 -5.56 14.15
N PRO A 290 -21.93 -5.79 14.93
CA PRO A 290 -20.79 -6.56 14.45
C PRO A 290 -21.27 -7.96 14.03
N PRO A 291 -20.65 -8.56 13.00
CA PRO A 291 -21.08 -9.85 12.50
C PRO A 291 -20.93 -10.95 13.55
N ASN A 292 -21.88 -11.89 13.49
CA ASN A 292 -21.94 -13.09 14.33
C ASN A 292 -21.17 -14.30 13.74
N LYS A 293 -20.55 -14.13 12.56
CA LYS A 293 -19.71 -15.14 11.90
C LYS A 293 -18.28 -14.60 11.82
N LEU A 294 -17.33 -15.35 12.35
CA LEU A 294 -15.90 -15.08 12.24
C LEU A 294 -15.40 -15.65 10.89
N TYR A 295 -15.03 -14.78 9.95
CA TYR A 295 -14.60 -15.18 8.60
C TYR A 295 -13.12 -15.58 8.57
N PHE A 296 -12.69 -16.20 7.45
CA PHE A 296 -11.30 -16.57 7.17
C PHE A 296 -10.70 -17.67 8.06
N GLN A 297 -11.50 -18.32 8.93
CA GLN A 297 -11.02 -19.41 9.78
C GLN A 297 -10.57 -20.63 8.96
N ARG A 298 -11.29 -20.97 7.88
CA ARG A 298 -10.91 -22.09 7.01
C ARG A 298 -9.63 -21.75 6.26
N LEU A 299 -9.52 -20.52 5.76
CA LEU A 299 -8.31 -20.03 5.10
C LEU A 299 -7.09 -20.06 6.05
N ILE A 300 -7.25 -19.62 7.30
CA ILE A 300 -6.19 -19.67 8.31
C ILE A 300 -5.69 -21.11 8.50
N ALA A 301 -6.60 -22.08 8.66
CA ALA A 301 -6.24 -23.48 8.83
C ALA A 301 -5.53 -24.07 7.59
N VAL A 302 -6.01 -23.75 6.39
CA VAL A 302 -5.35 -24.15 5.13
C VAL A 302 -3.97 -23.51 5.03
N GLY A 303 -3.84 -22.23 5.37
CA GLY A 303 -2.57 -21.50 5.39
C GLY A 303 -1.56 -22.15 6.32
N GLU A 304 -1.94 -22.46 7.57
CA GLU A 304 -1.06 -23.15 8.53
C GLU A 304 -0.57 -24.50 8.00
N LYS A 305 -1.46 -25.29 7.39
CA LYS A 305 -1.10 -26.58 6.77
C LYS A 305 -0.13 -26.42 5.59
N ARG A 306 -0.26 -25.32 4.84
CA ARG A 306 0.57 -25.00 3.68
C ARG A 306 1.85 -24.23 4.04
N GLY A 307 2.04 -23.89 5.32
CA GLY A 307 3.16 -23.07 5.77
C GLY A 307 3.03 -21.59 5.40
N VAL A 308 1.84 -21.08 5.12
CA VAL A 308 1.56 -19.69 4.73
C VAL A 308 0.90 -18.93 5.87
N ASP A 309 1.41 -17.73 6.17
CA ASP A 309 0.85 -16.87 7.20
C ASP A 309 -0.40 -16.11 6.74
N VAL A 310 -1.56 -16.40 7.31
CA VAL A 310 -2.80 -15.66 7.04
C VAL A 310 -3.02 -14.62 8.14
N ASN A 311 -2.90 -13.35 7.78
CA ASN A 311 -2.98 -12.21 8.68
C ASN A 311 -4.24 -11.39 8.38
N CYS A 312 -5.20 -11.42 9.30
CA CYS A 312 -6.46 -10.67 9.25
C CYS A 312 -6.99 -10.47 10.68
N THR A 313 -8.08 -9.73 10.89
CA THR A 313 -8.70 -9.57 12.23
C THR A 313 -8.82 -10.92 12.95
N ALA A 314 -9.37 -11.92 12.26
CA ALA A 314 -9.71 -13.22 12.82
C ALA A 314 -8.48 -14.09 13.16
N SER A 315 -7.29 -13.73 12.67
CA SER A 315 -6.03 -14.44 12.92
C SER A 315 -5.53 -14.32 14.37
N GLY A 316 -5.90 -13.24 15.07
CA GLY A 316 -5.51 -12.92 16.45
C GLY A 316 -4.01 -13.00 16.75
N PRO A 317 -3.59 -13.23 18.01
CA PRO A 317 -2.20 -13.12 18.42
C PRO A 317 -1.37 -14.37 18.11
N ARG A 318 -1.64 -15.02 16.97
CA ARG A 318 -0.95 -16.25 16.57
C ARG A 318 0.53 -15.98 16.31
N LYS A 319 1.37 -16.98 16.59
CA LYS A 319 2.78 -16.91 16.22
C LYS A 319 2.88 -17.07 14.71
N ARG A 320 3.42 -16.05 14.04
CA ARG A 320 3.72 -16.13 12.60
C ARG A 320 4.80 -17.18 12.34
N ILE A 321 4.67 -17.87 11.22
CA ILE A 321 5.66 -18.84 10.71
C ILE A 321 6.89 -18.07 10.24
N HIS A 322 6.66 -16.97 9.51
CA HIS A 322 7.68 -16.08 8.97
C HIS A 322 7.82 -14.83 9.84
N SER A 323 9.06 -14.39 10.05
CA SER A 323 9.36 -13.14 10.73
C SER A 323 9.13 -11.92 9.81
N ASP A 324 9.11 -10.72 10.39
CA ASP A 324 9.07 -9.49 9.60
C ASP A 324 10.31 -9.33 8.70
N GLU A 325 11.46 -9.89 9.12
CA GLU A 325 12.69 -9.92 8.32
C GLU A 325 12.56 -10.87 7.13
N ASP A 326 11.90 -12.02 7.32
CA ASP A 326 11.66 -13.00 6.24
C ASP A 326 10.67 -12.48 5.19
N ILE A 327 9.69 -11.69 5.64
CA ILE A 327 8.71 -11.04 4.76
C ILE A 327 9.34 -9.83 4.08
N GLY A 328 10.05 -8.97 4.83
CA GLY A 328 10.82 -7.86 4.28
C GLY A 328 9.97 -6.71 3.75
N PHE A 329 8.91 -6.33 4.47
CA PHE A 329 8.12 -5.15 4.08
C PHE A 329 9.00 -3.90 3.97
N PRO A 330 8.83 -3.09 2.92
CA PRO A 330 9.46 -1.79 2.86
C PRO A 330 8.83 -0.88 3.91
N ALA A 331 9.49 -0.73 5.06
CA ALA A 331 9.02 0.17 6.09
C ALA A 331 9.18 1.62 5.60
N GLY A 332 8.06 2.35 5.51
CA GLY A 332 8.08 3.80 5.37
C GLY A 332 8.66 4.47 6.63
N PRO A 333 9.47 5.53 6.51
CA PRO A 333 10.01 6.27 7.65
C PRO A 333 8.98 7.28 8.16
N ASP A 334 7.79 6.81 8.54
CA ASP A 334 6.66 7.68 8.92
C ASP A 334 6.84 8.36 10.28
N TYR A 335 8.02 8.24 10.90
CA TYR A 335 8.21 8.75 12.23
C TYR A 335 9.61 9.29 12.50
N ALA A 336 9.63 10.49 13.07
CA ALA A 336 10.79 11.17 13.65
C ALA A 336 11.69 10.27 14.51
N ALA A 337 11.16 9.25 15.21
CA ALA A 337 12.02 8.38 16.03
C ALA A 337 12.88 7.37 15.26
N ALA A 338 12.68 7.21 13.94
CA ALA A 338 13.67 6.55 13.09
C ALA A 338 14.90 7.46 12.86
N LEU A 339 14.74 8.78 12.99
CA LEU A 339 15.84 9.74 13.03
C LEU A 339 16.44 9.71 14.43
N LYS A 340 17.58 9.03 14.59
CA LYS A 340 18.31 8.83 15.86
C LYS A 340 18.64 10.12 16.66
N SER A 341 18.32 11.30 16.13
CA SER A 341 18.77 12.61 16.62
C SER A 341 17.65 13.54 17.14
N LEU A 342 16.39 13.11 17.21
CA LEU A 342 15.30 14.00 17.64
C LEU A 342 14.99 13.92 19.15
N PRO A 343 14.80 15.05 19.84
CA PRO A 343 14.16 15.08 21.15
C PRO A 343 12.69 14.73 20.95
N LEU A 344 12.25 13.63 21.54
CA LEU A 344 10.85 13.18 21.51
C LEU A 344 9.95 14.25 22.16
N ASP A 345 9.04 14.82 21.39
CA ASP A 345 7.99 15.68 21.94
C ASP A 345 7.00 14.85 22.77
N SER A 346 6.81 15.30 24.01
CA SER A 346 5.79 14.82 24.95
C SER A 346 4.35 14.96 24.44
N SER A 347 4.12 15.77 23.40
CA SER A 347 2.79 15.95 22.78
C SER A 347 2.39 14.82 21.84
N ILE A 348 3.33 13.97 21.41
CA ILE A 348 3.03 12.77 20.63
C ILE A 348 2.43 11.73 21.57
N ARG A 349 1.12 11.82 21.77
CA ARG A 349 0.35 11.00 22.71
C ARG A 349 0.66 9.51 22.53
N GLY A 350 1.38 8.95 23.48
CA GLY A 350 1.60 7.52 23.62
C GLY A 350 3.04 7.16 23.96
N SER A 351 3.40 7.23 25.24
CA SER A 351 4.58 6.54 25.77
C SER A 351 4.30 5.03 25.77
N GLY A 352 4.60 4.33 24.67
CA GLY A 352 4.39 2.90 24.56
C GLY A 352 5.23 2.26 23.46
N ALA A 353 5.42 0.94 23.55
CA ALA A 353 6.03 0.16 22.47
C ALA A 353 5.23 0.36 21.17
N ARG A 354 5.94 0.57 20.06
CA ARG A 354 5.36 0.79 18.73
C ARG A 354 5.58 -0.42 17.83
N GLU A 355 4.72 -0.57 16.83
CA GLU A 355 4.81 -1.59 15.79
C GLU A 355 4.43 -0.98 14.44
N PHE A 356 5.00 -1.53 13.37
CA PHE A 356 4.61 -1.16 12.02
C PHE A 356 3.26 -1.81 11.69
N ASN A 357 2.26 -0.99 11.37
CA ASN A 357 0.98 -1.46 10.89
C ASN A 357 1.09 -1.70 9.39
N VAL A 358 1.28 -2.96 9.02
CA VAL A 358 1.35 -3.38 7.60
C VAL A 358 0.10 -3.00 6.83
N PHE A 359 -1.07 -2.85 7.46
CA PHE A 359 -2.30 -2.48 6.76
C PHE A 359 -2.39 -1.00 6.44
N ALA A 360 -1.97 -0.16 7.38
CA ALA A 360 -2.01 1.29 7.21
C ALA A 360 -0.72 1.85 6.58
N GLY A 361 0.35 1.06 6.54
CA GLY A 361 1.67 1.50 6.12
C GLY A 361 2.35 2.44 7.12
N GLU A 362 1.87 2.54 8.36
CA GLU A 362 2.35 3.52 9.36
C GLU A 362 2.83 2.85 10.66
N TRP A 363 3.70 3.55 11.39
CA TRP A 363 4.07 3.16 12.75
C TRP A 363 3.02 3.58 13.77
N GLN A 364 2.43 2.61 14.49
CA GLN A 364 1.40 2.86 15.50
C GLN A 364 1.81 2.34 16.88
N LEU A 365 1.05 2.70 17.91
CA LEU A 365 1.16 2.07 19.22
C LEU A 365 0.78 0.60 19.11
N LYS A 366 1.56 -0.26 19.79
CA LYS A 366 1.33 -1.70 19.82
C LYS A 366 -0.12 -2.01 20.17
N GLY A 367 -0.81 -2.69 19.27
CA GLY A 367 -2.19 -3.08 19.43
C GLY A 367 -2.36 -4.23 20.43
N CYS A 368 -3.62 -4.65 20.61
CA CYS A 368 -3.93 -5.84 21.40
C CYS A 368 -3.61 -7.17 20.67
N GLY A 369 -3.14 -7.10 19.43
CA GLY A 369 -2.92 -8.27 18.57
C GLY A 369 -4.21 -9.05 18.28
N ASN A 370 -5.34 -8.35 18.13
CA ASN A 370 -6.66 -8.95 17.88
C ASN A 370 -7.00 -10.05 18.92
N CYS A 371 -6.88 -9.70 20.21
CA CYS A 371 -7.01 -10.64 21.32
C CYS A 371 -8.41 -11.24 21.53
N GLY A 372 -9.45 -10.67 20.91
CA GLY A 372 -10.85 -11.10 21.08
C GLY A 372 -11.44 -10.84 22.46
N LYS A 373 -10.83 -9.98 23.28
CA LYS A 373 -11.23 -9.73 24.68
C LYS A 373 -11.37 -8.25 25.05
N CYS A 374 -11.10 -7.34 24.12
CA CYS A 374 -11.14 -5.90 24.37
C CYS A 374 -12.17 -5.20 23.48
N GLU A 375 -12.57 -3.99 23.89
CA GLU A 375 -13.54 -3.17 23.16
C GLU A 375 -13.20 -3.00 21.67
N LYS A 376 -11.92 -2.77 21.34
CA LYS A 376 -11.45 -2.70 19.94
C LYS A 376 -11.72 -3.97 19.13
N CYS A 377 -11.60 -5.16 19.72
CA CYS A 377 -11.92 -6.42 19.04
C CYS A 377 -13.43 -6.59 18.88
N PHE A 378 -14.20 -6.13 19.88
CA PHE A 378 -15.67 -6.20 19.85
C PHE A 378 -16.33 -5.21 18.89
N GLN A 379 -15.58 -4.20 18.44
CA GLN A 379 -15.98 -3.35 17.31
C GLN A 379 -15.93 -4.09 15.96
N ALA A 380 -15.09 -5.11 15.83
CA ALA A 380 -14.94 -5.86 14.58
C ALA A 380 -15.84 -7.10 14.51
N TYR A 381 -15.98 -7.85 15.61
CA TYR A 381 -16.84 -9.03 15.72
C TYR A 381 -17.52 -9.08 17.09
N SER A 382 -18.71 -9.69 17.19
CA SER A 382 -19.37 -9.87 18.48
C SER A 382 -18.54 -10.75 19.42
N GLU A 383 -18.80 -10.64 20.73
CA GLU A 383 -18.14 -11.49 21.72
C GLU A 383 -18.40 -12.98 21.44
N GLU A 384 -19.61 -13.31 20.99
CA GLU A 384 -20.00 -14.66 20.56
C GLU A 384 -19.17 -15.17 19.38
N SER A 385 -18.94 -14.34 18.36
CA SER A 385 -18.06 -14.70 17.23
C SER A 385 -16.62 -14.98 17.65
N TRP A 386 -16.11 -14.26 18.65
CA TRP A 386 -14.76 -14.52 19.15
C TRP A 386 -14.68 -15.84 19.93
N LYS A 387 -15.79 -16.32 20.50
CA LYS A 387 -15.86 -17.64 21.17
C LYS A 387 -15.78 -18.80 20.20
N THR A 388 -16.25 -18.63 18.95
CA THR A 388 -16.21 -19.68 17.92
C THR A 388 -14.86 -19.80 17.20
N ARG A 389 -13.86 -19.03 17.64
CA ARG A 389 -12.53 -19.03 17.04
C ARG A 389 -11.86 -20.41 17.20
N GLY A 390 -11.42 -20.97 16.08
CA GLY A 390 -10.85 -22.32 16.03
C GLY A 390 -11.88 -23.46 15.97
N GLU A 391 -13.18 -23.19 16.12
CA GLU A 391 -14.23 -24.22 16.00
C GLU A 391 -14.57 -24.53 14.53
N GLY A 392 -14.27 -23.64 13.59
CA GLY A 392 -14.47 -23.81 12.14
C GLY A 392 -13.41 -24.64 11.41
N VAL A 393 -12.55 -25.37 12.14
CA VAL A 393 -11.45 -26.19 11.57
C VAL A 393 -11.93 -27.59 11.17
N GLU A 394 -13.12 -28.01 11.63
CA GLU A 394 -13.77 -29.27 11.26
C GLU A 394 -14.96 -29.04 10.31
N ALA A 395 -14.69 -28.74 9.03
CA ALA A 395 -15.68 -28.85 7.96
C ALA A 395 -15.01 -29.12 6.60
#